data_AF-A0A958EE00-F1
#
_entry.id   AF-A0A958EE00-F1
#
_cell.length_a   1.000
_cell.length_b   1.000
_cell.length_c   1.000
_cell.angle_alpha   90.00
_cell.angle_beta   90.00
_cell.angle_gamma   90.00
#
_symmetry.space_group_name_H-M   'P 1'
#
loop_
_entity.id
_entity.type
_entity.pdbx_description
1 polymer ?
#
loop_
_entity_poly.entity_id
_entity_poly.type
_entity_poly.pdbx_seq_one_letter_code
_entity_poly.pdbx_strand_id
1 'polypeptide(L)'
;MNIEHLQTQLDIIDAAIALHCDPQGELSVAGICSGAEIDEETFYRHFNSKMHVLPAFYPLLITRYRLMTGEIEGFGEFDLAEKLSNLLFTLFDMLQERREFVDDTFGPMVGDTLRKSPLEKELGGLFAEWLEGDAHIPATQRTLLLNGITYEVMAQEVIFLLNFWREDRSEGFQESVALADKLINFFTAVLHSPVVDRGIDLAGYLWRQQALHLPIPFFRFWMRKP
;
A
#
# COMPACT_ATOMS: atom_id res chain seq x y z
N MET A 1 -11.09 -11.10 11.41
CA MET A 1 -10.96 -10.10 12.50
C MET A 1 -12.34 -9.65 12.90
N ASN A 2 -12.66 -9.56 14.19
CA ASN A 2 -13.95 -9.04 14.66
C ASN A 2 -13.98 -7.51 14.52
N ILE A 3 -15.10 -6.92 14.09
CA ILE A 3 -15.26 -5.46 13.94
C ILE A 3 -14.99 -4.76 15.28
N GLU A 4 -15.47 -5.33 16.38
CA GLU A 4 -15.24 -4.83 17.74
C GLU A 4 -13.74 -4.78 18.08
N HIS A 5 -12.99 -5.83 17.70
CA HIS A 5 -11.54 -5.86 17.94
C HIS A 5 -10.81 -4.74 17.17
N LEU A 6 -11.22 -4.48 15.94
CA LEU A 6 -10.64 -3.41 15.14
C LEU A 6 -10.98 -2.03 15.70
N GLN A 7 -12.22 -1.81 16.12
CA GLN A 7 -12.66 -0.55 16.73
C GLN A 7 -11.79 -0.23 17.96
N THR A 8 -11.61 -1.20 18.85
CA THR A 8 -10.72 -1.02 20.02
C THR A 8 -9.27 -0.74 19.61
N GLN A 9 -8.75 -1.36 18.55
CA GLN A 9 -7.40 -1.01 18.05
C GLN A 9 -7.32 0.42 17.53
N LEU A 10 -8.35 0.90 16.83
CA LEU A 10 -8.44 2.28 16.34
C LEU A 10 -8.48 3.26 17.51
N ASP A 11 -9.30 3.00 18.53
CA ASP A 11 -9.41 3.86 19.72
C ASP A 11 -8.06 3.96 20.46
N ILE A 12 -7.37 2.83 20.63
CA ILE A 12 -6.02 2.79 21.23
C ILE A 12 -5.02 3.62 20.41
N ILE A 13 -5.03 3.48 19.08
CA ILE A 13 -4.11 4.19 18.19
C ILE A 13 -4.43 5.69 18.18
N ASP A 14 -5.70 6.08 18.11
CA ASP A 14 -6.12 7.47 18.12
C ASP A 14 -5.75 8.17 19.44
N ALA A 15 -5.95 7.50 20.57
CA ALA A 15 -5.50 7.99 21.87
C ALA A 15 -3.96 8.16 21.91
N ALA A 16 -3.21 7.22 21.35
CA ALA A 16 -1.76 7.32 21.27
C ALA A 16 -1.29 8.44 20.33
N ILE A 17 -1.96 8.65 19.20
CA ILE A 17 -1.66 9.74 18.26
C ILE A 17 -1.96 11.09 18.93
N ALA A 18 -3.08 11.21 19.65
CA ALA A 18 -3.41 12.43 20.39
C ALA A 18 -2.33 12.78 21.42
N LEU A 19 -1.85 11.79 22.18
CA LEU A 19 -0.73 11.98 23.12
C LEU A 19 0.59 12.31 22.43
N HIS A 20 0.82 11.80 21.21
CA HIS A 20 2.03 12.09 20.45
C HIS A 20 2.06 13.53 19.92
N CYS A 21 0.91 14.04 19.48
CA CYS A 21 0.80 15.40 18.93
C CYS A 21 0.64 16.47 20.01
N ASP A 22 0.31 16.10 21.26
CA ASP A 22 0.27 17.05 22.38
C ASP A 22 1.71 17.36 22.88
N PRO A 23 2.16 18.64 22.86
CA PRO A 23 3.47 19.03 23.39
C PRO A 23 3.70 18.69 24.86
N GLN A 24 2.63 18.52 25.66
CA GLN A 24 2.70 18.09 27.06
C GLN A 24 2.36 16.60 27.23
N GLY A 25 2.01 15.92 26.13
CA GLY A 25 1.63 14.52 26.11
C GLY A 25 2.83 13.62 26.37
N GLU A 26 2.67 12.69 27.32
CA GLU A 26 3.61 11.59 27.51
C GLU A 26 2.98 10.30 27.02
N LEU A 27 3.60 9.67 26.01
CA LEU A 27 3.18 8.37 25.51
C LEU A 27 3.39 7.31 26.61
N SER A 28 2.30 6.96 27.31
CA SER A 28 2.26 5.99 28.40
C SER A 28 1.06 5.07 28.24
N VAL A 29 1.15 3.83 28.74
CA VAL A 29 0.02 2.88 28.67
C VAL A 29 -1.20 3.44 29.40
N ALA A 30 -1.00 3.99 30.60
CA ALA A 30 -2.07 4.63 31.37
C ALA A 30 -2.75 5.79 30.62
N GLY A 31 -1.95 6.66 29.96
CA GLY A 31 -2.49 7.75 29.15
C GLY A 31 -3.30 7.25 27.97
N ILE A 32 -2.79 6.23 27.25
CA ILE A 32 -3.48 5.62 26.11
C ILE A 32 -4.80 4.97 26.56
N CYS A 33 -4.77 4.18 27.64
CA CYS A 33 -5.97 3.57 28.22
C CYS A 33 -7.01 4.61 28.62
N SER A 34 -6.58 5.71 29.24
CA SER A 34 -7.49 6.81 29.61
C SER A 34 -8.10 7.50 28.40
N GLY A 35 -7.33 7.72 27.32
CA GLY A 35 -7.82 8.36 26.11
C GLY A 35 -8.73 7.47 25.27
N ALA A 36 -8.52 6.15 25.31
CA ALA A 36 -9.32 5.15 24.60
C ALA A 36 -10.48 4.59 25.44
N GLU A 37 -10.66 5.06 26.68
CA GLU A 37 -11.69 4.59 27.62
C GLU A 37 -11.66 3.06 27.90
N ILE A 38 -10.45 2.48 28.00
CA ILE A 38 -10.23 1.06 28.28
C ILE A 38 -9.35 0.83 29.51
N ASP A 39 -9.34 -0.40 30.03
CA ASP A 39 -8.38 -0.85 31.04
C ASP A 39 -7.05 -1.36 30.43
N GLU A 40 -6.02 -1.51 31.27
CA GLU A 40 -4.71 -2.01 30.82
C GLU A 40 -4.75 -3.47 30.36
N GLU A 41 -5.62 -4.31 30.93
CA GLU A 41 -5.77 -5.71 30.50
C GLU A 41 -6.24 -5.77 29.03
N THR A 42 -7.18 -4.90 28.68
CA THR A 42 -7.67 -4.70 27.32
C THR A 42 -6.58 -4.17 26.42
N PHE A 43 -5.80 -3.18 26.85
CA PHE A 43 -4.64 -2.72 26.09
C PHE A 43 -3.69 -3.89 25.75
N TYR A 44 -3.29 -4.69 26.75
CA TYR A 44 -2.34 -5.79 26.55
C TYR A 44 -2.91 -6.98 25.76
N ARG A 45 -4.25 -7.10 25.61
CA ARG A 45 -4.87 -8.04 24.67
C ARG A 45 -4.66 -7.65 23.20
N HIS A 46 -4.41 -6.37 22.92
CA HIS A 46 -4.25 -5.84 21.57
C HIS A 46 -2.79 -5.47 21.25
N PHE A 47 -2.07 -4.91 22.22
CA PHE A 47 -0.69 -4.45 22.06
C PHE A 47 0.21 -4.91 23.21
N ASN A 48 1.27 -5.64 22.89
CA ASN A 48 2.25 -6.10 23.88
C ASN A 48 3.15 -4.97 24.43
N SER A 49 3.15 -3.80 23.79
CA SER A 49 3.96 -2.64 24.18
C SER A 49 3.45 -1.36 23.53
N LYS A 50 3.52 -0.24 24.25
CA LYS A 50 3.22 1.11 23.73
C LYS A 50 4.05 1.48 22.49
N MET A 51 5.25 0.91 22.35
CA MET A 51 6.15 1.17 21.21
C MET A 51 5.60 0.64 19.88
N HIS A 52 4.64 -0.29 19.92
CA HIS A 52 4.01 -0.86 18.72
C HIS A 52 2.70 -0.18 18.34
N VAL A 53 2.19 0.73 19.17
CA VAL A 53 0.88 1.37 18.93
C VAL A 53 0.95 2.33 17.75
N LEU A 54 1.84 3.33 17.80
CA LEU A 54 1.95 4.32 16.71
C LEU A 54 2.31 3.68 15.35
N PRO A 55 3.30 2.76 15.24
CA PRO A 55 3.61 2.12 13.96
C PRO A 55 2.46 1.27 13.40
N ALA A 56 1.55 0.79 14.24
CA ALA A 56 0.41 -0.02 13.79
C ALA A 56 -0.63 0.79 13.01
N PHE A 57 -0.62 2.12 13.11
CA PHE A 57 -1.50 3.01 12.35
C PHE A 57 -1.46 2.69 10.85
N TYR A 58 -0.26 2.62 10.26
CA TYR A 58 -0.08 2.47 8.82
C TYR A 58 -0.67 1.19 8.22
N PRO A 59 -0.33 -0.03 8.66
CA PRO A 59 -0.97 -1.24 8.16
C PRO A 59 -2.49 -1.27 8.44
N LEU A 60 -2.95 -0.61 9.51
CA LEU A 60 -4.37 -0.56 9.86
C LEU A 60 -5.19 0.24 8.84
N LEU A 61 -4.58 1.19 8.12
CA LEU A 61 -5.24 1.90 7.02
C LEU A 61 -5.76 0.93 5.95
N ILE A 62 -4.98 -0.11 5.62
CA ILE A 62 -5.39 -1.11 4.62
C ILE A 62 -6.52 -1.98 5.15
N THR A 63 -6.48 -2.31 6.44
CA THR A 63 -7.59 -3.01 7.10
C THR A 63 -8.88 -2.18 7.09
N ARG A 64 -8.81 -0.90 7.45
CA ARG A 64 -9.95 0.03 7.45
C ARG A 64 -10.51 0.18 6.03
N TYR A 65 -9.61 0.38 5.05
CA TYR A 65 -9.96 0.43 3.64
C TYR A 65 -10.74 -0.80 3.19
N ARG A 66 -10.28 -2.02 3.52
CA ARG A 66 -10.97 -3.26 3.16
C ARG A 66 -12.40 -3.33 3.70
N LEU A 67 -12.62 -2.89 4.94
CA LEU A 67 -13.97 -2.83 5.50
C LEU A 67 -14.85 -1.83 4.76
N MET A 68 -14.34 -0.62 4.51
CA MET A 68 -15.08 0.40 3.76
C MET A 68 -15.47 -0.12 2.37
N THR A 69 -14.54 -0.76 1.65
CA THR A 69 -14.84 -1.33 0.32
C THR A 69 -15.79 -2.52 0.34
N GLY A 70 -15.86 -3.25 1.47
CA GLY A 70 -16.82 -4.34 1.64
C GLY A 70 -18.28 -3.87 1.75
N GLU A 71 -18.49 -2.60 2.08
CA GLU A 71 -19.82 -1.96 2.13
C GLU A 71 -20.23 -1.31 0.80
N ILE A 72 -19.29 -1.16 -0.13
CA ILE A 72 -19.55 -0.60 -1.47
C ILE A 72 -20.18 -1.69 -2.35
N GLU A 73 -21.44 -1.52 -2.71
CA GLU A 73 -22.14 -2.41 -3.63
C GLU A 73 -21.42 -2.45 -4.99
N GLY A 74 -21.15 -3.66 -5.50
CA GLY A 74 -20.49 -3.85 -6.79
C GLY A 74 -18.98 -3.60 -6.80
N PHE A 75 -18.33 -3.29 -5.66
CA PHE A 75 -16.88 -3.04 -5.62
C PHE A 75 -16.04 -4.19 -6.19
N GLY A 76 -16.50 -5.43 -6.04
CA GLY A 76 -15.83 -6.59 -6.62
C GLY A 76 -15.73 -6.54 -8.15
N GLU A 77 -16.67 -5.87 -8.81
CA GLU A 77 -16.76 -5.72 -10.27
C GLU A 77 -15.88 -4.61 -10.81
N PHE A 78 -15.32 -3.75 -9.95
CA PHE A 78 -14.42 -2.68 -10.36
C PHE A 78 -13.18 -3.25 -11.04
N ASP A 79 -12.73 -2.59 -12.10
CA ASP A 79 -11.46 -2.89 -12.72
C ASP A 79 -10.29 -2.44 -11.83
N LEU A 80 -9.05 -2.79 -12.22
CA LEU A 80 -7.89 -2.45 -11.42
C LEU A 80 -7.66 -0.93 -11.33
N ALA A 81 -7.99 -0.16 -12.36
CA ALA A 81 -7.80 1.29 -12.37
C ALA A 81 -8.75 1.96 -11.38
N GLU A 82 -10.01 1.52 -11.36
CA GLU A 82 -11.04 1.94 -10.41
C GLU A 82 -10.64 1.59 -8.97
N LYS A 83 -10.17 0.35 -8.74
CA LYS A 83 -9.66 -0.10 -7.43
C LYS A 83 -8.44 0.69 -6.96
N LEU A 84 -7.47 0.95 -7.84
CA LEU A 84 -6.29 1.76 -7.53
C LEU A 84 -6.65 3.20 -7.21
N SER A 85 -7.54 3.80 -8.01
CA SER A 85 -8.05 5.15 -7.78
C SER A 85 -8.72 5.25 -6.41
N ASN A 86 -9.65 4.34 -6.11
CA ASN A 86 -10.34 4.30 -4.84
C ASN A 86 -9.38 4.14 -3.65
N LEU A 87 -8.39 3.25 -3.77
CA LEU A 87 -7.36 3.06 -2.75
C LEU A 87 -6.54 4.32 -2.50
N LEU A 88 -5.99 4.93 -3.55
CA LEU A 88 -5.08 6.07 -3.41
C LEU A 88 -5.79 7.28 -2.80
N PHE A 89 -6.99 7.60 -3.27
CA PHE A 89 -7.75 8.72 -2.71
C PHE A 89 -8.22 8.45 -1.29
N THR A 90 -8.68 7.23 -0.98
CA THR A 90 -9.07 6.87 0.40
C THR A 90 -7.87 6.92 1.35
N LEU A 91 -6.68 6.49 0.91
CA LEU A 91 -5.45 6.61 1.69
C LEU A 91 -5.07 8.08 1.92
N PHE A 92 -5.13 8.93 0.90
CA PHE A 92 -4.88 10.36 1.07
C PHE A 92 -5.82 10.99 2.09
N ASP A 93 -7.12 10.68 2.03
CA ASP A 93 -8.10 11.18 2.99
C ASP A 93 -7.80 10.73 4.42
N MET A 94 -7.58 9.43 4.65
CA MET A 94 -7.28 8.89 5.98
C MET A 94 -5.95 9.41 6.55
N LEU A 95 -4.93 9.62 5.69
CA LEU A 95 -3.66 10.21 6.13
C LEU A 95 -3.81 11.70 6.43
N GLN A 96 -4.62 12.42 5.64
CA GLN A 96 -4.87 13.84 5.85
C GLN A 96 -5.57 14.12 7.19
N GLU A 97 -6.47 13.23 7.63
CA GLU A 97 -7.10 13.28 8.97
C GLU A 97 -6.08 13.24 10.13
N ARG A 98 -4.85 12.80 9.88
CA ARG A 98 -3.76 12.64 10.86
C ARG A 98 -2.47 13.31 10.37
N ARG A 99 -2.56 14.42 9.62
CA ARG A 99 -1.44 15.01 8.89
C ARG A 99 -0.19 15.29 9.75
N GLU A 100 -0.36 15.93 10.90
CA GLU A 100 0.74 16.25 11.82
C GLU A 100 1.53 14.99 12.23
N PHE A 101 0.81 13.96 12.67
CA PHE A 101 1.38 12.66 13.00
C PHE A 101 2.10 12.00 11.81
N VAL A 102 1.49 12.05 10.62
CA VAL A 102 2.04 11.41 9.41
C VAL A 102 3.32 12.10 8.95
N ASP A 103 3.37 13.44 8.98
CA ASP A 103 4.56 14.20 8.60
C ASP A 103 5.78 13.80 9.44
N ASP A 104 5.57 13.61 10.76
CA ASP A 104 6.61 13.26 11.72
C ASP A 104 7.03 11.78 11.67
N THR A 105 6.10 10.87 11.39
CA THR A 105 6.32 9.44 11.62
C THR A 105 6.44 8.58 10.36
N PHE A 106 5.91 8.99 9.21
CA PHE A 106 5.87 8.15 8.00
C PHE A 106 7.28 7.77 7.52
N GLY A 107 8.17 8.76 7.38
CA GLY A 107 9.56 8.51 6.95
C GLY A 107 10.29 7.50 7.87
N PRO A 108 10.35 7.75 9.20
CA PRO A 108 11.02 6.85 10.13
C PRO A 108 10.36 5.47 10.30
N MET A 109 9.02 5.36 10.21
CA MET A 109 8.29 4.11 10.51
C MET A 109 7.97 3.27 9.26
N VAL A 110 7.87 3.91 8.09
CA VAL A 110 7.47 3.27 6.82
C VAL A 110 8.55 3.44 5.75
N GLY A 111 9.19 4.62 5.69
CA GLY A 111 10.14 5.00 4.63
C GLY A 111 11.52 4.35 4.71
N ASP A 112 11.83 3.55 5.74
CA ASP A 112 13.10 2.81 5.79
C ASP A 112 13.07 1.63 4.80
N THR A 113 13.67 1.86 3.62
CA THR A 113 13.70 0.93 2.48
C THR A 113 14.47 -0.37 2.72
N LEU A 114 15.14 -0.53 3.86
CA LEU A 114 15.97 -1.71 4.15
C LEU A 114 15.16 -2.94 4.59
N ARG A 115 13.89 -2.75 5.01
CA ARG A 115 13.00 -3.84 5.43
C ARG A 115 11.58 -3.60 4.94
N LYS A 116 10.90 -4.68 4.56
CA LYS A 116 9.47 -4.62 4.22
C LYS A 116 8.68 -4.12 5.42
N SER A 117 8.03 -2.96 5.27
CA SER A 117 7.19 -2.41 6.32
C SER A 117 5.91 -3.26 6.46
N PRO A 118 5.25 -3.26 7.64
CA PRO A 118 3.94 -3.87 7.78
C PRO A 118 2.92 -3.34 6.76
N LEU A 119 2.98 -2.05 6.42
CA LEU A 119 2.14 -1.44 5.38
C LEU A 119 2.41 -2.07 4.00
N GLU A 120 3.68 -2.25 3.62
CA GLU A 120 4.06 -2.88 2.35
C GLU A 120 3.50 -4.30 2.24
N LYS A 121 3.51 -5.05 3.36
CA LYS A 121 2.94 -6.39 3.41
C LYS A 121 1.42 -6.39 3.22
N GLU A 122 0.70 -5.49 3.89
CA GLU A 122 -0.75 -5.38 3.76
C GLU A 122 -1.17 -4.95 2.35
N LEU A 123 -0.44 -4.00 1.74
CA LEU A 123 -0.62 -3.60 0.34
C LEU A 123 -0.34 -4.75 -0.61
N GLY A 124 0.76 -5.50 -0.42
CA GLY A 124 1.08 -6.67 -1.22
C GLY A 124 -0.01 -7.74 -1.16
N GLY A 125 -0.58 -7.98 0.03
CA GLY A 125 -1.73 -8.87 0.19
C GLY A 125 -2.98 -8.37 -0.54
N LEU A 126 -3.25 -7.07 -0.49
CA LEU A 126 -4.36 -6.44 -1.22
C LEU A 126 -4.21 -6.60 -2.74
N PHE A 127 -3.02 -6.36 -3.28
CA PHE A 127 -2.76 -6.52 -4.71
C PHE A 127 -2.79 -7.98 -5.16
N ALA A 128 -2.32 -8.91 -4.32
CA ALA A 128 -2.46 -10.34 -4.57
C ALA A 128 -3.93 -10.71 -4.76
N GLU A 129 -4.79 -10.30 -3.83
CA GLU A 129 -6.23 -10.59 -3.90
C GLU A 129 -6.90 -10.01 -5.14
N TRP A 130 -6.57 -8.77 -5.49
CA TRP A 130 -7.15 -8.12 -6.67
C TRP A 130 -6.74 -8.80 -7.97
N LEU A 131 -5.45 -9.08 -8.15
CA LEU A 131 -4.94 -9.66 -9.39
C LEU A 131 -5.30 -11.14 -9.51
N GLU A 132 -5.22 -11.92 -8.43
CA GLU A 132 -5.59 -13.34 -8.45
C GLU A 132 -7.09 -13.55 -8.63
N GLY A 133 -7.91 -12.62 -8.12
CA GLY A 133 -9.36 -12.60 -8.30
C GLY A 133 -9.82 -12.08 -9.67
N ASP A 134 -8.94 -11.45 -10.46
CA ASP A 134 -9.32 -10.86 -11.74
C ASP A 134 -9.35 -11.91 -12.86
N ALA A 135 -10.56 -12.23 -13.31
CA ALA A 135 -10.80 -13.17 -14.40
C ALA A 135 -10.39 -12.63 -15.78
N HIS A 136 -10.24 -11.30 -15.93
CA HIS A 136 -9.90 -10.65 -17.20
C HIS A 136 -8.42 -10.69 -17.52
N ILE A 137 -7.56 -11.04 -16.56
CA ILE A 137 -6.12 -11.18 -16.79
C ILE A 137 -5.87 -12.34 -17.77
N PRO A 138 -5.26 -12.08 -18.95
CA PRO A 138 -4.96 -13.11 -19.93
C PRO A 138 -4.05 -14.19 -19.35
N ALA A 139 -4.28 -15.46 -19.71
CA ALA A 139 -3.47 -16.58 -19.24
C ALA A 139 -1.97 -16.44 -19.54
N THR A 140 -1.63 -15.74 -20.63
CA THR A 140 -0.25 -15.40 -21.02
C THR A 140 0.42 -14.45 -20.04
N GLN A 141 -0.33 -13.50 -19.46
CA GLN A 141 0.17 -12.51 -18.52
C GLN A 141 0.20 -13.00 -17.07
N ARG A 142 -0.58 -14.04 -16.74
CA ARG A 142 -0.70 -14.57 -15.38
C ARG A 142 0.65 -14.86 -14.71
N THR A 143 1.59 -15.48 -15.39
CA THR A 143 2.91 -15.80 -14.79
C THR A 143 3.70 -14.54 -14.39
N LEU A 144 3.56 -13.46 -15.15
CA LEU A 144 4.27 -12.20 -14.90
C LEU A 144 3.53 -11.31 -13.91
N LEU A 145 2.20 -11.32 -13.89
CA LEU A 145 1.41 -10.47 -12.99
C LEU A 145 1.09 -11.14 -11.65
N LEU A 146 0.86 -12.46 -11.65
CA LEU A 146 0.49 -13.23 -10.47
C LEU A 146 1.73 -13.83 -9.79
N ASN A 147 2.59 -12.94 -9.29
CA ASN A 147 3.73 -13.33 -8.48
C ASN A 147 4.00 -12.30 -7.38
N GLY A 148 4.62 -12.77 -6.30
CA GLY A 148 4.91 -11.94 -5.13
C GLY A 148 5.76 -10.71 -5.46
N ILE A 149 6.68 -10.79 -6.44
CA ILE A 149 7.51 -9.65 -6.85
C ILE A 149 6.65 -8.52 -7.41
N THR A 150 5.63 -8.85 -8.21
CA THR A 150 4.73 -7.84 -8.80
C THR A 150 3.93 -7.14 -7.72
N TYR A 151 3.37 -7.90 -6.77
CA TYR A 151 2.60 -7.34 -5.66
C TYR A 151 3.46 -6.43 -4.77
N GLU A 152 4.71 -6.82 -4.54
CA GLU A 152 5.69 -6.02 -3.80
C GLU A 152 6.05 -4.73 -4.52
N VAL A 153 6.30 -4.78 -5.83
CA VAL A 153 6.57 -3.58 -6.63
C VAL A 153 5.38 -2.64 -6.60
N MET A 154 4.15 -3.14 -6.76
CA MET A 154 2.95 -2.30 -6.66
C MET A 154 2.80 -1.67 -5.26
N ALA A 155 3.08 -2.41 -4.19
CA ALA A 155 3.10 -1.88 -2.83
C ALA A 155 4.13 -0.77 -2.65
N GLN A 156 5.33 -0.95 -3.20
CA GLN A 156 6.39 0.06 -3.15
C GLN A 156 6.03 1.33 -3.93
N GLU A 157 5.40 1.21 -5.09
CA GLU A 157 4.94 2.37 -5.87
C GLU A 157 3.87 3.16 -5.12
N VAL A 158 2.94 2.49 -4.42
CA VAL A 158 2.00 3.18 -3.53
C VAL A 158 2.72 3.86 -2.37
N ILE A 159 3.64 3.18 -1.68
CA ILE A 159 4.39 3.78 -0.56
C ILE A 159 5.21 5.00 -1.03
N PHE A 160 5.83 4.92 -2.22
CA PHE A 160 6.54 6.03 -2.83
C PHE A 160 5.60 7.22 -3.08
N LEU A 161 4.41 6.98 -3.64
CA LEU A 161 3.40 8.01 -3.84
C LEU A 161 2.91 8.62 -2.52
N LEU A 162 2.72 7.81 -1.47
CA LEU A 162 2.35 8.32 -0.14
C LEU A 162 3.46 9.19 0.46
N ASN A 163 4.73 8.82 0.28
CA ASN A 163 5.86 9.66 0.69
C ASN A 163 5.91 10.97 -0.10
N PHE A 164 5.64 10.91 -1.41
CA PHE A 164 5.51 12.11 -2.25
C PHE A 164 4.39 13.01 -1.76
N TRP A 165 3.22 12.45 -1.45
CA TRP A 165 2.06 13.18 -0.92
C TRP A 165 2.36 13.87 0.41
N ARG A 166 3.10 13.20 1.30
CA ARG A 166 3.57 13.80 2.56
C ARG A 166 4.43 15.04 2.31
N GLU A 167 5.20 15.08 1.25
CA GLU A 167 6.10 16.19 0.89
C GLU A 167 5.42 17.25 0.00
N ASP A 168 4.25 16.95 -0.55
CA ASP A 168 3.47 17.87 -1.37
C ASP A 168 2.95 19.04 -0.53
N ARG A 169 3.23 20.26 -1.01
CA ARG A 169 2.80 21.54 -0.42
C ARG A 169 1.94 22.36 -1.39
N SER A 170 1.57 21.79 -2.53
CA SER A 170 0.64 22.41 -3.48
C SER A 170 -0.77 22.53 -2.86
N GLU A 171 -1.55 23.48 -3.35
CA GLU A 171 -2.92 23.69 -2.89
C GLU A 171 -3.76 22.44 -3.15
N GLY A 172 -4.31 21.83 -2.09
CA GLY A 172 -5.10 20.61 -2.21
C GLY A 172 -4.34 19.39 -2.72
N PHE A 173 -3.00 19.35 -2.59
CA PHE A 173 -2.15 18.24 -3.02
C PHE A 173 -2.26 17.91 -4.52
N GLN A 174 -2.45 18.93 -5.36
CA GLN A 174 -2.62 18.81 -6.81
C GLN A 174 -1.49 18.02 -7.48
N GLU A 175 -0.24 18.14 -7.03
CA GLU A 175 0.87 17.39 -7.62
C GLU A 175 0.75 15.88 -7.33
N SER A 176 0.32 15.53 -6.11
CA SER A 176 0.10 14.13 -5.70
C SER A 176 -1.07 13.51 -6.44
N VAL A 177 -2.17 14.24 -6.59
CA VAL A 177 -3.32 13.83 -7.41
C VAL A 177 -2.88 13.60 -8.86
N ALA A 178 -2.12 14.55 -9.41
CA ALA A 178 -1.63 14.45 -10.78
C ALA A 178 -0.63 13.28 -10.97
N LEU A 179 0.16 12.92 -9.94
CA LEU A 179 1.05 11.77 -9.97
C LEU A 179 0.26 10.45 -9.85
N ALA A 180 -0.73 10.39 -8.97
CA ALA A 180 -1.65 9.25 -8.85
C ALA A 180 -2.33 8.93 -10.18
N ASP A 181 -2.90 9.95 -10.86
CA ASP A 181 -3.52 9.79 -12.17
C ASP A 181 -2.55 9.23 -13.22
N LYS A 182 -1.30 9.71 -13.23
CA LYS A 182 -0.27 9.23 -14.16
C LYS A 182 0.11 7.78 -13.86
N LEU A 183 0.26 7.42 -12.60
CA LEU A 183 0.59 6.06 -12.16
C LEU A 183 -0.53 5.08 -12.53
N ILE A 184 -1.79 5.41 -12.25
CA ILE A 184 -2.96 4.57 -12.59
C ILE A 184 -3.03 4.35 -14.11
N ASN A 185 -2.92 5.43 -14.89
CA ASN A 185 -2.93 5.33 -16.35
C ASN A 185 -1.76 4.51 -16.89
N PHE A 186 -0.58 4.64 -16.29
CA PHE A 186 0.58 3.85 -16.66
C PHE A 186 0.36 2.35 -16.37
N PHE A 187 -0.09 1.98 -15.18
CA PHE A 187 -0.39 0.58 -14.84
C PHE A 187 -1.44 -0.01 -15.77
N THR A 188 -2.51 0.73 -16.04
CA THR A 188 -3.57 0.32 -16.95
C THR A 188 -3.02 0.12 -18.37
N ALA A 189 -2.20 1.04 -18.85
CA ALA A 189 -1.57 0.92 -20.17
C ALA A 189 -0.62 -0.28 -20.25
N VAL A 190 0.16 -0.56 -19.20
CA VAL A 190 1.07 -1.71 -19.12
C VAL A 190 0.30 -3.03 -19.19
N LEU A 191 -0.77 -3.17 -18.40
CA LEU A 191 -1.59 -4.38 -18.36
C LEU A 191 -2.25 -4.69 -19.70
N HIS A 192 -2.74 -3.66 -20.38
CA HIS A 192 -3.42 -3.81 -21.67
C HIS A 192 -2.46 -3.70 -22.87
N SER A 193 -1.15 -3.61 -22.64
CA SER A 193 -0.18 -3.36 -23.71
C SER A 193 0.10 -4.61 -24.55
N PRO A 194 -0.16 -4.57 -25.87
CA PRO A 194 0.23 -5.65 -26.77
C PRO A 194 1.75 -5.83 -26.88
N VAL A 195 2.54 -4.88 -26.40
CA VAL A 195 4.00 -4.98 -26.34
C VAL A 195 4.44 -5.86 -25.17
N VAL A 196 3.77 -5.70 -24.02
CA VAL A 196 4.01 -6.54 -22.84
C VAL A 196 3.66 -7.98 -23.16
N ASP A 197 2.51 -8.23 -23.78
CA ASP A 197 2.09 -9.56 -24.24
C ASP A 197 3.14 -10.25 -25.11
N ARG A 198 3.56 -9.57 -26.19
CA ARG A 198 4.55 -10.11 -27.13
C ARG A 198 5.93 -10.28 -26.48
N GLY A 199 6.30 -9.41 -25.55
CA GLY A 199 7.53 -9.51 -24.78
C GLY A 199 7.55 -10.76 -23.89
N ILE A 200 6.43 -11.05 -23.23
CA ILE A 200 6.25 -12.25 -22.39
C ILE A 200 6.30 -13.51 -23.26
N ASP A 201 5.57 -13.52 -24.38
CA ASP A 201 5.57 -14.65 -25.31
C ASP A 201 6.98 -14.97 -25.82
N LEU A 202 7.75 -13.93 -26.16
CA LEU A 202 9.15 -14.07 -26.57
C LEU A 202 10.01 -14.62 -25.43
N ALA A 203 9.90 -14.07 -24.22
CA ALA A 203 10.66 -14.55 -23.06
C ALA A 203 10.35 -16.03 -22.74
N GLY A 204 9.08 -16.41 -22.76
CA GLY A 204 8.64 -17.79 -22.56
C GLY A 204 9.14 -18.73 -23.67
N TYR A 205 9.18 -18.27 -24.91
CA TYR A 205 9.77 -19.04 -26.02
C TYR A 205 11.27 -19.27 -25.80
N LEU A 206 12.04 -18.25 -25.44
CA LEU A 206 13.48 -18.36 -25.19
C LEU A 206 13.79 -19.31 -24.05
N TRP A 207 13.01 -19.25 -22.96
CA TRP A 207 13.16 -20.18 -21.83
C TRP A 207 12.94 -21.63 -22.26
N ARG A 208 11.84 -21.92 -22.97
CA ARG A 208 11.52 -23.28 -23.46
C ARG A 208 12.61 -23.84 -24.38
N GLN A 209 13.24 -22.98 -25.17
CA GLN A 209 14.31 -23.38 -26.10
C GLN A 209 15.72 -23.37 -25.46
N GLN A 210 15.83 -23.13 -24.15
CA GLN A 210 17.11 -22.93 -23.44
C GLN A 210 18.01 -21.85 -24.07
N ALA A 211 17.39 -20.92 -24.80
CA ALA A 211 18.03 -19.93 -25.63
C ALA A 211 18.30 -18.59 -24.90
N LEU A 212 18.17 -18.57 -23.57
CA LEU A 212 18.42 -17.38 -22.75
C LEU A 212 19.87 -16.88 -22.85
N HIS A 213 20.80 -17.76 -23.23
CA HIS A 213 22.21 -17.43 -23.47
C HIS A 213 22.45 -16.74 -24.83
N LEU A 214 21.45 -16.68 -25.72
CA LEU A 214 21.61 -16.05 -27.03
C LEU A 214 21.69 -14.53 -26.86
N PRO A 215 22.67 -13.87 -27.48
CA PRO A 215 22.79 -12.42 -27.44
C PRO A 215 21.73 -11.80 -28.35
N ILE A 216 20.52 -11.59 -27.83
CA ILE A 216 19.45 -10.93 -28.57
C ILE A 216 19.86 -9.46 -28.76
N PRO A 217 20.11 -9.00 -30.00
CA PRO A 217 20.68 -7.68 -30.26
C PRO A 217 19.81 -6.54 -29.71
N PHE A 218 18.49 -6.75 -29.67
CA PHE A 218 17.51 -5.80 -29.15
C PHE A 218 17.74 -5.43 -27.68
N PHE A 219 18.02 -6.41 -26.81
CA PHE A 219 18.26 -6.16 -25.37
C PHE A 219 19.63 -5.51 -25.11
N ARG A 220 20.60 -5.73 -26.00
CA ARG A 220 21.95 -5.17 -25.91
C ARG A 220 22.00 -3.65 -26.08
N PHE A 221 20.97 -3.07 -26.70
CA PHE A 221 20.81 -1.63 -26.85
C PHE A 221 20.36 -0.94 -25.56
N TRP A 222 19.50 -1.58 -24.77
CA TRP A 222 18.96 -1.04 -23.50
C TRP A 222 19.89 -1.25 -22.29
N MET A 223 20.76 -2.27 -22.32
CA MET A 223 21.73 -2.55 -21.25
C MET A 223 23.05 -1.77 -21.37
N ARG A 224 23.17 -0.82 -22.31
CA ARG A 224 24.28 0.14 -22.31
C ARG A 224 24.01 1.16 -21.20
N LYS A 225 24.63 0.97 -20.04
CA LYS A 225 24.77 2.07 -19.08
C LYS A 225 25.42 3.28 -19.80
N PRO A 226 24.99 4.52 -19.52
CA PRO A 226 25.79 5.69 -19.84
C PRO A 226 27.16 5.61 -19.15
#